data_AF-A0A357CND7-F1
#
_entry.id   AF-A0A357CND7-F1
#
_cell.length_a   1.000
_cell.length_b   1.000
_cell.length_c   1.000
_cell.angle_alpha   90.00
_cell.angle_beta   90.00
_cell.angle_gamma   90.00
#
_symmetry.space_group_name_H-M   'P 1'
#
loop_
_entity.id
_entity.type
_entity.pdbx_description
1 polymer ?
#
loop_
_entity_poly.entity_id
_entity_poly.type
_entity_poly.pdbx_seq_one_letter_code
_entity_poly.pdbx_strand_id
1 'polypeptide(L)'
;MKKKIAFLLILVFLVGLTLFLFFSHQLVNWLWYRSLDALAQFWIPLLTKLGIRLGLGFFCFCFLYLNLRQTKKAFLELDSEVNVSPQQHTFFSVITALLLTLFLLPGSAPDWTVVQQYLNRTTFGVTDPIFHLDLGFYLFAYPFYQKLIVTFLGLIILALLSVTLFYVVAQAYWYQDRKLSIWPRARIHLTILGVCFFLLKAVDYLFSRCGLLYEEKSLLTGVDFTTHHLRILGYNLMAIIAVLAAILLLTTLFRQKHPRRLIMAGLVLWVGASLLFTLLLPPLVENIVVKPNQF
;
A
#
# COMPACT_ATOMS: atom_id res chain seq x y z
N MET A 1 20.80 -19.49 -33.13
CA MET A 1 21.33 -18.11 -33.05
C MET A 1 20.51 -17.11 -33.87
N LYS A 2 20.23 -17.36 -35.17
CA LYS A 2 19.41 -16.46 -36.03
C LYS A 2 18.03 -16.07 -35.47
N LYS A 3 17.30 -17.00 -34.83
CA LYS A 3 15.99 -16.73 -34.19
C LYS A 3 16.08 -15.76 -32.99
N LYS A 4 17.14 -15.84 -32.17
CA LYS A 4 17.37 -14.94 -31.03
C LYS A 4 17.71 -13.52 -31.50
N ILE A 5 18.49 -13.41 -32.58
CA ILE A 5 18.86 -12.13 -33.19
C ILE A 5 17.64 -11.47 -33.85
N ALA A 6 16.84 -12.24 -34.61
CA ALA A 6 15.60 -11.74 -35.20
C ALA A 6 14.61 -11.26 -34.12
N PHE A 7 14.45 -12.00 -33.03
CA PHE A 7 13.61 -11.60 -31.90
C PHE A 7 14.11 -10.30 -31.24
N LEU A 8 15.42 -10.17 -31.01
CA LEU A 8 16.02 -8.96 -30.46
C LEU A 8 15.78 -7.75 -31.38
N LEU A 9 15.96 -7.91 -32.69
CA LEU A 9 15.72 -6.84 -33.68
C LEU A 9 14.26 -6.42 -33.70
N ILE A 10 13.32 -7.36 -33.65
CA ILE A 10 11.88 -7.07 -33.56
C ILE A 10 11.57 -6.31 -32.26
N LEU A 11 12.12 -6.75 -31.12
CA LEU A 11 11.93 -6.08 -29.84
C LEU A 11 12.46 -4.64 -29.87
N VAL A 12 13.68 -4.44 -30.37
CA VAL A 12 14.30 -3.10 -30.51
C VAL A 12 13.47 -2.23 -31.43
N PHE A 13 12.98 -2.77 -32.55
CA PHE A 13 12.11 -2.04 -33.46
C PHE A 13 10.79 -1.64 -32.80
N LEU A 14 10.12 -2.54 -32.07
CA LEU A 14 8.88 -2.25 -31.36
C LEU A 14 9.09 -1.20 -30.26
N VAL A 15 10.19 -1.29 -29.50
CA VAL A 15 10.54 -0.28 -28.50
C VAL A 15 10.85 1.06 -29.17
N GLY A 16 11.60 1.06 -30.27
CA GLY A 16 11.88 2.27 -31.04
C GLY A 16 10.61 2.93 -31.59
N LEU A 17 9.70 2.14 -32.16
CA LEU A 17 8.42 2.61 -32.68
C LEU A 17 7.53 3.18 -31.57
N THR A 18 7.41 2.50 -30.44
CA THR A 18 6.60 2.98 -29.30
C THR A 18 7.16 4.28 -28.71
N LEU A 19 8.48 4.39 -28.56
CA LEU A 19 9.13 5.64 -28.14
C LEU A 19 8.90 6.75 -29.16
N PHE A 20 9.08 6.47 -30.46
CA PHE A 20 8.83 7.45 -31.53
C PHE A 20 7.39 7.97 -31.50
N LEU A 21 6.40 7.09 -31.43
CA LEU A 21 4.99 7.47 -31.35
C LEU A 21 4.69 8.30 -30.09
N PHE A 22 5.27 7.90 -28.95
CA PHE A 22 5.13 8.65 -27.70
C PHE A 22 5.71 10.07 -27.83
N PHE A 23 6.97 10.21 -28.26
CA PHE A 23 7.62 11.52 -28.38
C PHE A 23 6.97 12.40 -29.45
N SER A 24 6.54 11.82 -30.57
CA SER A 24 5.82 12.53 -31.62
C SER A 24 4.52 13.14 -31.08
N HIS A 25 3.72 12.34 -30.35
CA HIS A 25 2.49 12.82 -29.71
C HIS A 25 2.77 13.94 -28.70
N GLN A 26 3.84 13.84 -27.89
CA GLN A 26 4.19 14.91 -26.96
C GLN A 26 4.65 16.19 -27.66
N LEU A 27 5.39 16.07 -28.77
CA LEU A 27 5.86 17.21 -29.56
C LEU A 27 4.69 17.96 -30.18
N VAL A 28 3.72 17.24 -30.76
CA VAL A 28 2.50 17.84 -31.32
C VAL A 28 1.71 18.58 -30.23
N ASN A 29 1.52 17.96 -29.06
CA ASN A 29 0.84 18.62 -27.95
C ASN A 29 1.59 19.87 -27.48
N TRP A 30 2.92 19.80 -27.35
CA TRP A 30 3.72 20.95 -26.96
C TRP A 30 3.59 22.12 -27.95
N LEU A 31 3.64 21.85 -29.26
CA LEU A 31 3.41 22.86 -30.30
C LEU A 31 2.00 23.45 -30.21
N TRP A 32 0.99 22.61 -29.99
CA TRP A 32 -0.40 23.05 -29.84
C TRP A 32 -0.59 23.97 -28.63
N TYR A 33 -0.15 23.56 -27.44
CA TYR A 33 -0.21 24.38 -26.23
C TYR A 33 0.60 25.68 -26.36
N ARG A 34 1.72 25.65 -27.08
CA ARG A 34 2.50 26.86 -27.39
C ARG A 34 1.73 27.84 -28.26
N SER A 35 0.96 27.34 -29.24
CA SER A 35 0.15 28.21 -30.12
C SER A 35 -0.99 28.93 -29.40
N LEU A 36 -1.36 28.46 -28.20
CA LEU A 36 -2.43 29.01 -27.35
C LEU A 36 -1.91 29.82 -26.16
N ASP A 37 -0.59 30.09 -26.07
CA ASP A 37 0.08 30.66 -24.89
C ASP A 37 -0.21 29.91 -23.57
N ALA A 38 -0.51 28.61 -23.70
CA ALA A 38 -0.95 27.72 -22.62
C ALA A 38 0.12 26.64 -22.32
N LEU A 39 1.40 27.03 -22.32
CA LEU A 39 2.52 26.09 -22.10
C LEU A 39 2.50 25.45 -20.69
N ALA A 40 1.96 26.13 -19.69
CA ALA A 40 1.85 25.60 -18.33
C ALA A 40 0.98 24.33 -18.28
N GLN A 41 -0.08 24.29 -19.09
CA GLN A 41 -1.02 23.17 -19.20
C GLN A 41 -0.37 21.92 -19.80
N PHE A 42 0.74 22.07 -20.52
CA PHE A 42 1.59 20.96 -20.97
C PHE A 42 2.58 20.51 -19.89
N TRP A 43 3.34 21.46 -19.33
CA TRP A 43 4.45 21.16 -18.43
C TRP A 43 3.98 20.66 -17.06
N ILE A 44 2.92 21.23 -16.48
CA ILE A 44 2.46 20.87 -15.14
C ILE A 44 2.05 19.39 -15.09
N PRO A 45 1.17 18.85 -15.96
CA PRO A 45 0.84 17.43 -15.93
C PRO A 45 2.03 16.53 -16.21
N LEU A 46 2.89 16.90 -17.18
CA LEU A 46 4.05 16.09 -17.57
C LEU A 46 5.05 15.95 -16.42
N LEU A 47 5.46 17.07 -15.82
CA LEU A 47 6.41 17.10 -14.71
C LEU A 47 5.82 16.45 -13.46
N THR A 48 4.53 16.63 -13.19
CA THR A 48 3.85 15.99 -12.05
C THR A 48 3.82 14.47 -12.22
N LYS A 49 3.40 13.96 -13.38
CA LYS A 49 3.38 12.51 -13.67
C LYS A 49 4.78 11.91 -13.53
N LEU A 50 5.78 12.56 -14.12
CA LEU A 50 7.17 12.08 -14.08
C LEU A 50 7.74 12.14 -12.66
N GLY A 51 7.56 13.26 -11.96
CA GLY A 51 8.03 13.48 -10.59
C GLY A 51 7.43 12.47 -9.61
N ILE A 52 6.11 12.21 -9.68
CA ILE A 52 5.46 11.19 -8.85
C ILE A 52 6.02 9.81 -9.16
N ARG A 53 6.06 9.41 -10.43
CA ARG A 53 6.49 8.06 -10.81
C ARG A 53 7.95 7.79 -10.42
N LEU A 54 8.84 8.76 -10.66
CA LEU A 54 10.24 8.64 -10.30
C LEU A 54 10.46 8.75 -8.79
N GLY A 55 9.83 9.71 -8.11
CA GLY A 55 9.96 9.89 -6.67
C GLY A 55 9.40 8.72 -5.87
N LEU A 56 8.16 8.33 -6.15
CA LEU A 56 7.51 7.19 -5.51
C LEU A 56 8.20 5.87 -5.90
N GLY A 57 8.57 5.70 -7.17
CA GLY A 57 9.30 4.52 -7.64
C GLY A 57 10.66 4.37 -6.95
N PHE A 58 11.43 5.46 -6.87
CA PHE A 58 12.71 5.47 -6.15
C PHE A 58 12.53 5.16 -4.66
N PHE A 59 11.52 5.75 -4.01
CA PHE A 59 11.21 5.45 -2.62
C PHE A 59 10.85 3.98 -2.41
N CYS A 60 9.93 3.43 -3.20
CA CYS A 60 9.51 2.03 -3.13
C CYS A 60 10.69 1.08 -3.36
N PHE A 61 11.51 1.37 -4.37
CA PHE A 61 12.72 0.60 -4.66
C PHE A 61 13.69 0.61 -3.47
N CYS A 62 14.00 1.79 -2.93
CA CYS A 62 14.90 1.92 -1.79
C CYS A 62 14.35 1.18 -0.57
N PHE A 63 13.05 1.34 -0.26
CA PHE A 63 12.41 0.67 0.85
C PHE A 63 12.52 -0.87 0.72
N LEU A 64 12.15 -1.43 -0.44
CA LEU A 64 12.23 -2.87 -0.69
C LEU A 64 13.67 -3.38 -0.67
N TYR A 65 14.59 -2.67 -1.33
CA TYR A 65 16.00 -3.02 -1.37
C TYR A 65 16.63 -3.03 0.02
N LEU A 66 16.36 -2.00 0.85
CA LEU A 66 16.90 -1.93 2.22
C LEU A 66 16.38 -3.08 3.08
N ASN A 67 15.10 -3.42 2.98
CA ASN A 67 14.52 -4.56 3.69
C ASN A 67 15.14 -5.89 3.21
N LEU A 68 15.26 -6.10 1.90
CA LEU A 68 15.88 -7.32 1.35
C LEU A 68 17.36 -7.42 1.69
N ARG A 69 18.11 -6.31 1.66
CA ARG A 69 19.53 -6.25 2.03
C ARG A 69 19.75 -6.72 3.48
N GLN A 70 18.82 -6.44 4.39
CA GLN A 70 18.92 -6.87 5.79
C GLN A 70 18.92 -8.40 5.95
N THR A 71 18.34 -9.13 5.00
CA THR A 71 18.33 -10.61 5.00
C THR A 71 19.70 -11.21 4.71
N LYS A 72 20.65 -10.44 4.17
CA LYS A 72 22.00 -10.91 3.81
C LYS A 72 22.72 -11.63 4.94
N LYS A 73 22.54 -11.16 6.19
CA LYS A 73 23.19 -11.77 7.36
C LYS A 73 22.74 -13.21 7.60
N ALA A 74 21.49 -13.56 7.24
CA ALA A 74 21.00 -14.93 7.34
C ALA A 74 21.81 -15.87 6.42
N PHE A 75 22.03 -15.46 5.17
CA PHE A 75 22.79 -16.23 4.18
C PHE A 75 24.30 -16.36 4.48
N LEU A 76 24.84 -15.56 5.42
CA LEU A 76 26.26 -15.59 5.78
C LEU A 76 26.53 -16.32 7.10
N GLU A 77 25.60 -16.21 8.06
CA GLU A 77 25.78 -16.76 9.41
C GLU A 77 25.09 -18.12 9.59
N LEU A 78 24.14 -18.49 8.73
CA LEU A 78 23.44 -19.77 8.79
C LEU A 78 24.02 -20.75 7.78
N ASP A 79 24.12 -22.01 8.20
CA ASP A 79 24.53 -23.11 7.34
C ASP A 79 23.33 -23.55 6.48
N SER A 80 23.07 -22.79 5.43
CA SER A 80 21.99 -23.07 4.48
C SER A 80 22.48 -23.95 3.35
N GLU A 81 21.68 -24.94 2.95
CA GLU A 81 21.99 -25.80 1.78
C GLU A 81 22.21 -25.00 0.48
N VAL A 82 21.58 -23.82 0.38
CA VAL A 82 21.75 -22.90 -0.74
C VAL A 82 22.93 -21.98 -0.47
N ASN A 83 24.08 -22.28 -1.08
CA ASN A 83 25.26 -21.43 -0.97
C ASN A 83 25.14 -20.19 -1.87
N VAL A 84 24.75 -19.06 -1.28
CA VAL A 84 24.61 -17.76 -1.98
C VAL A 84 25.73 -16.83 -1.56
N SER A 85 26.60 -16.44 -2.50
CA SER A 85 27.66 -15.46 -2.23
C SER A 85 27.07 -14.08 -1.88
N PRO A 86 27.81 -13.23 -1.13
CA PRO A 86 27.40 -11.86 -0.82
C PRO A 86 27.00 -11.02 -2.05
N GLN A 87 27.66 -11.26 -3.20
CA GLN A 87 27.42 -10.56 -4.45
C GLN A 87 26.12 -11.05 -5.11
N GLN A 88 25.90 -12.37 -5.17
CA GLN A 88 24.67 -12.95 -5.69
C GLN A 88 23.45 -12.53 -4.86
N HIS A 89 23.56 -12.49 -3.52
CA HIS A 89 22.48 -12.00 -2.66
C HIS A 89 22.11 -10.55 -2.98
N THR A 90 23.12 -9.69 -3.16
CA THR A 90 22.91 -8.28 -3.49
C THR A 90 22.25 -8.14 -4.86
N PHE A 91 22.70 -8.92 -5.85
CA PHE A 91 22.12 -8.94 -7.19
C PHE A 91 20.64 -9.37 -7.18
N PHE A 92 20.31 -10.48 -6.51
CA PHE A 92 18.92 -10.92 -6.36
C PHE A 92 18.08 -9.89 -5.61
N SER A 93 18.60 -9.30 -4.53
CA SER A 93 17.90 -8.25 -3.77
C SER A 93 17.56 -7.04 -4.64
N VAL A 94 18.50 -6.57 -5.48
CA VAL A 94 18.28 -5.45 -6.40
C VAL A 94 17.23 -5.81 -7.45
N ILE A 95 17.35 -6.98 -8.09
CA ILE A 95 16.40 -7.41 -9.13
C ILE A 95 15.01 -7.59 -8.54
N THR A 96 14.88 -8.27 -7.40
CA THR A 96 13.58 -8.45 -6.74
C THR A 96 12.98 -7.11 -6.33
N ALA A 97 13.75 -6.20 -5.73
CA ALA A 97 13.26 -4.86 -5.38
C ALA A 97 12.79 -4.08 -6.62
N LEU A 98 13.54 -4.15 -7.72
CA LEU A 98 13.19 -3.49 -8.98
C LEU A 98 11.90 -4.08 -9.57
N LEU A 99 11.80 -5.41 -9.67
CA LEU A 99 10.62 -6.09 -10.22
C LEU A 99 9.36 -5.80 -9.39
N LEU A 100 9.46 -5.88 -8.06
CA LEU A 100 8.35 -5.57 -7.17
C LEU A 100 7.94 -4.09 -7.24
N THR A 101 8.91 -3.19 -7.39
CA THR A 101 8.61 -1.76 -7.60
C THR A 101 7.88 -1.53 -8.93
N LEU A 102 8.36 -2.14 -10.01
CA LEU A 102 7.73 -2.04 -11.33
C LEU A 102 6.32 -2.68 -11.35
N PHE A 103 6.11 -3.73 -10.56
CA PHE A 103 4.80 -4.33 -10.36
C PHE A 103 3.84 -3.42 -9.58
N LEU A 104 4.31 -2.77 -8.51
CA LEU A 104 3.49 -1.94 -7.63
C LEU A 104 3.12 -0.58 -8.26
N LEU A 105 4.06 0.05 -8.97
CA LEU A 105 3.98 1.45 -9.38
C LEU A 105 2.77 1.81 -10.27
N PRO A 106 2.38 1.01 -11.29
CA PRO A 106 1.25 1.34 -12.17
C PRO A 106 -0.08 1.49 -11.42
N GLY A 107 -0.32 0.66 -10.40
CA GLY A 107 -1.53 0.72 -9.58
C GLY A 107 -1.45 1.72 -8.43
N SER A 108 -0.25 2.22 -8.11
CA SER A 108 0.01 2.98 -6.87
C SER A 108 0.23 4.48 -7.09
N ALA A 109 0.78 4.89 -8.23
CA ALA A 109 0.99 6.31 -8.50
C ALA A 109 -0.35 7.09 -8.48
N PRO A 110 -0.48 8.16 -7.66
CA PRO A 110 -1.64 9.04 -7.74
C PRO A 110 -1.76 9.71 -9.10
N ASP A 111 -3.01 9.98 -9.51
CA ASP A 111 -3.25 10.79 -10.69
C ASP A 111 -2.68 12.20 -10.50
N TRP A 112 -2.14 12.74 -11.59
CA TRP A 112 -1.53 14.07 -11.56
C TRP A 112 -2.52 15.16 -11.13
N THR A 113 -3.81 14.99 -11.47
CA THR A 113 -4.90 15.88 -11.06
C THR A 113 -5.05 15.89 -9.55
N VAL A 114 -5.09 14.71 -8.92
CA VAL A 114 -5.19 14.56 -7.45
C VAL A 114 -4.00 15.21 -6.76
N VAL A 115 -2.79 15.06 -7.28
CA VAL A 115 -1.59 15.70 -6.71
C VAL A 115 -1.63 17.22 -6.88
N GLN A 116 -2.01 17.72 -8.05
CA GLN A 116 -2.12 19.16 -8.27
C GLN A 116 -3.25 19.79 -7.44
N GLN A 117 -4.35 19.09 -7.25
CA GLN A 117 -5.44 19.48 -6.34
C GLN A 117 -4.94 19.56 -4.89
N TYR A 118 -4.16 18.57 -4.44
CA TYR A 118 -3.56 18.59 -3.10
C TYR A 118 -2.58 19.76 -2.91
N LEU A 119 -1.71 20.01 -3.89
CA LEU A 119 -0.69 21.07 -3.81
C LEU A 119 -1.31 22.47 -3.86
N ASN A 120 -2.37 22.64 -4.63
CA ASN A 120 -3.08 23.92 -4.81
C ASN A 120 -4.43 23.94 -4.07
N ARG A 121 -4.52 23.21 -2.95
CA ARG A 121 -5.76 23.10 -2.18
C ARG A 121 -6.19 24.44 -1.59
N THR A 122 -7.49 24.69 -1.57
CA THR A 122 -8.12 25.84 -0.92
C THR A 122 -9.13 25.40 0.14
N THR A 123 -9.40 26.26 1.11
CA THR A 123 -10.44 26.04 2.12
C THR A 123 -11.77 26.55 1.62
N PHE A 124 -12.86 25.84 1.93
CA PHE A 124 -14.21 26.26 1.57
C PHE A 124 -14.87 27.12 2.67
N GLY A 125 -14.40 27.03 3.91
CA GLY A 125 -14.99 27.73 5.06
C GLY A 125 -16.29 27.09 5.56
N VAL A 126 -16.64 25.92 5.00
CA VAL A 126 -17.81 25.13 5.38
C VAL A 126 -17.30 23.80 5.90
N THR A 127 -17.65 23.48 7.15
CA THR A 127 -17.26 22.24 7.80
C THR A 127 -18.37 21.21 7.75
N ASP A 128 -18.00 19.94 7.60
CA ASP A 128 -18.95 18.84 7.67
C ASP A 128 -19.50 18.66 9.11
N PRO A 129 -20.77 18.26 9.28
CA PRO A 129 -21.39 18.15 10.61
C PRO A 129 -20.96 16.92 11.42
N ILE A 130 -20.24 15.96 10.82
CA ILE A 130 -19.95 14.65 11.43
C ILE A 130 -18.54 14.60 12.00
N PHE A 131 -17.55 14.98 11.20
CA PHE A 131 -16.13 15.00 11.56
C PHE A 131 -15.58 16.42 11.74
N HIS A 132 -16.38 17.45 11.45
CA HIS A 132 -16.00 18.87 11.60
C HIS A 132 -14.75 19.27 10.80
N LEU A 133 -14.56 18.64 9.63
CA LEU A 133 -13.49 18.94 8.69
C LEU A 133 -14.03 19.82 7.56
N ASP A 134 -13.19 20.72 7.04
CA ASP A 134 -13.53 21.58 5.91
C ASP A 134 -13.79 20.76 4.64
N LEU A 135 -14.75 21.15 3.81
CA LEU A 135 -15.03 20.47 2.53
C LEU A 135 -13.81 20.39 1.60
N GLY A 136 -12.87 21.34 1.69
CA GLY A 136 -11.62 21.32 0.94
C GLY A 136 -10.69 20.18 1.33
N PHE A 137 -10.76 19.68 2.58
CA PHE A 137 -10.05 18.46 2.97
C PHE A 137 -10.54 17.27 2.15
N TYR A 138 -11.86 17.10 2.07
CA TYR A 138 -12.46 15.97 1.37
C TYR A 138 -12.17 16.04 -0.14
N LEU A 139 -12.34 17.19 -0.77
CA LEU A 139 -12.17 17.31 -2.23
C LEU A 139 -10.70 17.21 -2.68
N PHE A 140 -9.76 17.78 -1.93
CA PHE A 140 -8.38 17.92 -2.39
C PHE A 140 -7.38 17.03 -1.65
N ALA A 141 -7.57 16.83 -0.35
CA ALA A 141 -6.57 16.14 0.49
C ALA A 141 -6.86 14.66 0.69
N TYR A 142 -8.12 14.32 0.91
CA TYR A 142 -8.53 12.95 1.17
C TYR A 142 -8.16 11.97 0.04
N PRO A 143 -8.41 12.23 -1.27
CA PRO A 143 -8.06 11.30 -2.33
C PRO A 143 -6.55 11.05 -2.42
N PHE A 144 -5.74 12.08 -2.15
CA PHE A 144 -4.30 11.98 -2.12
C PHE A 144 -3.82 11.11 -0.95
N TYR A 145 -4.32 11.35 0.26
CA TYR A 145 -3.98 10.54 1.44
C TYR A 145 -4.42 9.08 1.29
N GLN A 146 -5.63 8.84 0.79
CA GLN A 146 -6.13 7.48 0.57
C GLN A 146 -5.23 6.73 -0.41
N LYS A 147 -4.80 7.38 -1.51
CA LYS A 147 -3.90 6.77 -2.48
C LYS A 147 -2.52 6.45 -1.89
N LEU A 148 -1.97 7.34 -1.07
CA LEU A 148 -0.70 7.11 -0.37
C LEU A 148 -0.80 5.95 0.63
N ILE A 149 -1.86 5.89 1.44
CA ILE A 149 -2.07 4.83 2.43
C ILE A 149 -2.14 3.47 1.75
N VAL A 150 -2.96 3.32 0.70
CA VAL A 150 -3.08 2.06 -0.06
C VAL A 150 -1.74 1.66 -0.68
N THR A 151 -0.99 2.63 -1.22
CA THR A 151 0.34 2.39 -1.78
C THR A 151 1.32 1.87 -0.73
N PHE A 152 1.41 2.51 0.44
CA PHE A 152 2.31 2.08 1.51
C PHE A 152 1.89 0.76 2.13
N LEU A 153 0.59 0.46 2.22
CA LEU A 153 0.10 -0.86 2.62
C LEU A 153 0.57 -1.94 1.64
N GLY A 154 0.39 -1.71 0.33
CA GLY A 154 0.89 -2.61 -0.71
C GLY A 154 2.41 -2.80 -0.63
N LEU A 155 3.16 -1.72 -0.43
CA LEU A 155 4.61 -1.74 -0.27
C LEU A 155 5.06 -2.58 0.93
N ILE A 156 4.43 -2.41 2.09
CA ILE A 156 4.75 -3.18 3.30
C ILE A 156 4.38 -4.66 3.13
N ILE A 157 3.26 -4.97 2.47
CA ILE A 157 2.88 -6.36 2.17
C ILE A 157 3.93 -7.02 1.26
N LEU A 158 4.33 -6.34 0.18
CA LEU A 158 5.37 -6.85 -0.72
C LEU A 158 6.72 -7.03 0.00
N ALA A 159 7.08 -6.10 0.89
CA ALA A 159 8.26 -6.23 1.74
C ALA A 159 8.15 -7.45 2.68
N LEU A 160 7.03 -7.62 3.38
CA LEU A 160 6.78 -8.77 4.25
C LEU A 160 6.91 -10.09 3.50
N LEU A 161 6.24 -10.22 2.34
CA LEU A 161 6.26 -11.44 1.54
C LEU A 161 7.66 -11.76 1.02
N SER A 162 8.33 -10.77 0.43
CA SER A 162 9.67 -10.95 -0.16
C SER A 162 10.74 -11.21 0.90
N VAL A 163 10.73 -10.49 2.01
CA VAL A 163 11.64 -10.72 3.14
C VAL A 163 11.40 -12.09 3.77
N THR A 164 10.15 -12.50 3.95
CA THR A 164 9.81 -13.84 4.46
C THR A 164 10.34 -14.92 3.53
N LEU A 165 10.15 -14.77 2.22
CA LEU A 165 10.67 -15.70 1.23
C LEU A 165 12.20 -15.82 1.32
N PHE A 166 12.92 -14.70 1.40
CA PHE A 166 14.38 -14.70 1.54
C PHE A 166 14.84 -15.40 2.83
N TYR A 167 14.16 -15.18 3.96
CA TYR A 167 14.48 -15.88 5.20
C TYR A 167 14.18 -17.38 5.16
N VAL A 168 13.13 -17.79 4.45
CA VAL A 168 12.81 -19.21 4.22
C VAL A 168 13.88 -19.87 3.35
N VAL A 169 14.30 -19.20 2.26
CA VAL A 169 15.38 -19.69 1.38
C VAL A 169 16.71 -19.78 2.13
N ALA A 170 17.00 -18.82 3.01
CA ALA A 170 18.17 -18.86 3.90
C ALA A 170 18.05 -19.89 5.04
N GLN A 171 16.96 -20.69 5.08
CA GLN A 171 16.68 -21.66 6.15
C GLN A 171 16.79 -21.04 7.56
N ALA A 172 16.29 -19.81 7.72
CA ALA A 172 16.34 -19.05 8.98
C ALA A 172 15.35 -19.56 10.05
N TYR A 173 15.15 -20.87 10.12
CA TYR A 173 14.29 -21.57 11.04
C TYR A 173 14.85 -22.95 11.39
N TRP A 174 14.55 -23.46 12.58
CA TRP A 174 14.88 -24.82 12.99
C TRP A 174 13.74 -25.45 13.78
N TYR A 175 13.72 -26.78 13.86
CA TYR A 175 12.80 -27.52 14.71
C TYR A 175 13.51 -27.95 15.99
N GLN A 176 12.98 -27.56 17.14
CA GLN A 176 13.45 -28.00 18.46
C GLN A 176 12.25 -28.49 19.25
N ASP A 177 12.25 -29.75 19.70
CA ASP A 177 11.17 -30.36 20.48
C ASP A 177 9.76 -30.18 19.87
N ARG A 178 9.61 -30.45 18.56
CA ARG A 178 8.39 -30.24 17.76
C ARG A 178 7.89 -28.78 17.71
N LYS A 179 8.70 -27.81 18.16
CA LYS A 179 8.43 -26.38 18.03
C LYS A 179 9.33 -25.80 16.94
N LEU A 180 8.72 -25.14 15.98
CA LEU A 180 9.45 -24.38 14.98
C LEU A 180 9.95 -23.07 15.63
N SER A 181 11.24 -22.84 15.58
CA SER A 181 11.92 -21.64 16.08
C SER A 181 12.47 -20.86 14.89
N ILE A 182 12.39 -19.54 14.96
CA ILE A 182 12.84 -18.63 13.89
C ILE A 182 14.09 -17.92 14.38
N TRP A 183 15.04 -17.66 13.48
CA TRP A 183 16.24 -16.91 13.77
C TRP A 183 15.91 -15.55 14.43
N PRO A 184 16.56 -15.16 15.55
CA PRO A 184 16.14 -14.00 16.33
C PRO A 184 16.09 -12.69 15.53
N ARG A 185 17.04 -12.47 14.62
CA ARG A 185 17.06 -11.27 13.77
C ARG A 185 15.93 -11.26 12.75
N ALA A 186 15.62 -12.42 12.15
CA ALA A 186 14.48 -12.56 11.24
C ALA A 186 13.15 -12.30 11.98
N ARG A 187 13.00 -12.83 13.20
CA ARG A 187 11.84 -12.57 14.06
C ARG A 187 11.67 -11.07 14.31
N ILE A 188 12.71 -10.37 14.77
CA ILE A 188 12.64 -8.92 15.05
C ILE A 188 12.25 -8.15 13.79
N HIS A 189 12.91 -8.45 12.67
CA HIS A 189 12.67 -7.74 11.40
C HIS A 189 11.23 -7.92 10.90
N LEU A 190 10.71 -9.16 10.88
CA LEU A 190 9.34 -9.45 10.47
C LEU A 190 8.31 -8.86 11.44
N THR A 191 8.58 -8.88 12.75
CA THR A 191 7.70 -8.25 13.74
C THR A 191 7.62 -6.74 13.55
N ILE A 192 8.76 -6.05 13.30
CA ILE A 192 8.75 -4.60 13.05
C ILE A 192 7.93 -4.27 11.80
N LEU A 193 8.13 -5.00 10.70
CA LEU A 193 7.33 -4.84 9.48
C LEU A 193 5.83 -5.07 9.74
N GLY A 194 5.48 -6.10 10.53
CA GLY A 194 4.10 -6.37 10.94
C GLY A 194 3.50 -5.26 11.80
N VAL A 195 4.27 -4.69 12.74
CA VAL A 195 3.84 -3.55 13.56
C VAL A 195 3.59 -2.33 12.67
N CYS A 196 4.50 -2.01 11.75
CA CYS A 196 4.32 -0.92 10.79
C CYS A 196 3.07 -1.13 9.93
N PHE A 197 2.80 -2.36 9.49
CA PHE A 197 1.58 -2.71 8.76
C PHE A 197 0.32 -2.39 9.57
N PHE A 198 0.24 -2.87 10.82
CA PHE A 198 -0.95 -2.66 11.65
C PHE A 198 -1.16 -1.20 12.05
N LEU A 199 -0.08 -0.45 12.30
CA LEU A 199 -0.18 0.99 12.54
C LEU A 199 -0.68 1.74 11.31
N LEU A 200 -0.15 1.43 10.13
CA LEU A 200 -0.65 2.02 8.88
C LEU A 200 -2.10 1.60 8.60
N LYS A 201 -2.48 0.38 8.96
CA LYS A 201 -3.88 -0.07 8.90
C LYS A 201 -4.80 0.69 9.85
N ALA A 202 -4.33 1.06 11.04
CA ALA A 202 -5.11 1.91 11.93
C ALA A 202 -5.37 3.29 11.29
N VAL A 203 -4.36 3.88 10.65
CA VAL A 203 -4.50 5.12 9.89
C VAL A 203 -5.47 4.94 8.71
N ASP A 204 -5.37 3.84 7.97
CA ASP A 204 -6.29 3.48 6.88
C ASP A 204 -7.75 3.49 7.36
N TYR A 205 -8.07 2.91 8.51
CA TYR A 205 -9.42 2.94 9.06
C TYR A 205 -9.89 4.33 9.47
N LEU A 206 -9.00 5.13 10.06
CA LEU A 206 -9.32 6.52 10.46
C LEU A 206 -9.60 7.43 9.26
N PHE A 207 -8.98 7.17 8.10
CA PHE A 207 -9.29 7.89 6.86
C PHE A 207 -10.48 7.27 6.13
N SER A 208 -10.61 5.94 6.10
CA SER A 208 -11.70 5.24 5.39
C SER A 208 -13.09 5.64 5.89
N ARG A 209 -13.23 6.01 7.17
CA ARG A 209 -14.50 6.55 7.70
C ARG A 209 -14.93 7.87 7.05
N CYS A 210 -13.97 8.70 6.62
CA CYS A 210 -14.26 9.95 5.89
C CYS A 210 -14.79 9.66 4.48
N GLY A 211 -14.37 8.55 3.88
CA GLY A 211 -14.88 8.07 2.59
C GLY A 211 -16.38 7.76 2.59
N LEU A 212 -16.98 7.52 3.76
CA LEU A 212 -18.42 7.23 3.88
C LEU A 212 -19.32 8.39 3.47
N LEU A 213 -18.78 9.63 3.45
CA LEU A 213 -19.50 10.82 2.97
C LEU A 213 -19.67 10.84 1.45
N TYR A 214 -18.87 10.06 0.72
CA TYR A 214 -18.88 9.98 -0.75
C TYR A 214 -19.76 8.85 -1.30
N GLU A 215 -20.41 8.08 -0.42
CA GLU A 215 -21.15 6.90 -0.83
C GLU A 215 -22.51 7.30 -1.42
N GLU A 216 -22.70 7.07 -2.72
CA GLU A 216 -23.99 7.21 -3.39
C GLU A 216 -24.86 5.99 -3.06
N LYS A 217 -26.05 6.24 -2.50
CA LYS A 217 -27.04 5.19 -2.21
C LYS A 217 -28.37 5.51 -2.86
N SER A 218 -29.27 4.53 -2.85
CA SER A 218 -30.54 4.58 -3.59
C SER A 218 -31.49 5.71 -3.15
N LEU A 219 -31.37 6.21 -1.92
CA LEU A 219 -32.27 7.21 -1.35
C LEU A 219 -31.58 8.57 -1.14
N LEU A 220 -30.33 8.58 -0.68
CA LEU A 220 -29.52 9.78 -0.48
C LEU A 220 -28.06 9.51 -0.80
N THR A 221 -27.33 10.56 -1.16
CA THR A 221 -25.87 10.54 -1.24
C THR A 221 -25.30 10.97 0.11
N GLY A 222 -24.41 10.17 0.68
CA GLY A 222 -23.72 10.46 1.94
C GLY A 222 -24.12 9.56 3.11
N VAL A 223 -24.15 10.13 4.32
CA VAL A 223 -24.23 9.36 5.56
C VAL A 223 -25.69 9.16 6.00
N ASP A 224 -26.19 7.92 5.86
CA ASP A 224 -27.47 7.51 6.44
C ASP A 224 -27.35 7.11 7.92
N PHE A 225 -28.49 6.87 8.57
CA PHE A 225 -28.58 6.42 9.96
C PHE A 225 -27.69 5.20 10.29
N THR A 226 -27.68 4.17 9.43
CA THR A 226 -26.81 2.98 9.59
C THR A 226 -25.33 3.33 9.48
N THR A 227 -24.98 4.19 8.52
CA THR A 227 -23.59 4.63 8.32
C THR A 227 -23.11 5.44 9.53
N HIS A 228 -23.93 6.38 10.01
CA HIS A 228 -23.61 7.24 11.15
C HIS A 228 -23.34 6.45 12.43
N HIS A 229 -24.24 5.52 12.79
CA HIS A 229 -24.17 4.83 14.08
C HIS A 229 -23.30 3.58 14.06
N LEU A 230 -23.23 2.85 12.94
CA LEU A 230 -22.56 1.54 12.91
C LEU A 230 -21.26 1.53 12.13
N ARG A 231 -21.21 2.15 10.94
CA ARG A 231 -20.01 2.06 10.09
C ARG A 231 -18.89 2.96 10.59
N ILE A 232 -19.20 4.19 11.00
CA ILE A 232 -18.22 5.10 11.61
C ILE A 232 -17.67 4.48 12.91
N LEU A 233 -18.56 3.97 13.77
CA LEU A 233 -18.16 3.27 14.99
C LEU A 233 -17.30 2.03 14.68
N GLY A 234 -17.69 1.23 13.68
CA GLY A 234 -16.95 0.06 13.23
C GLY A 234 -15.53 0.40 12.78
N TYR A 235 -15.35 1.46 11.98
CA TYR A 235 -14.01 1.93 11.59
C TYR A 235 -13.18 2.40 12.79
N ASN A 236 -13.77 3.12 13.74
CA ASN A 236 -13.07 3.54 14.96
C ASN A 236 -12.62 2.33 15.79
N LEU A 237 -13.47 1.32 15.95
CA LEU A 237 -13.12 0.08 16.63
C LEU A 237 -12.05 -0.73 15.88
N MET A 238 -12.12 -0.78 14.55
CA MET A 238 -11.08 -1.42 13.73
C MET A 238 -9.73 -0.72 13.88
N ALA A 239 -9.71 0.61 13.95
CA ALA A 239 -8.49 1.37 14.21
C ALA A 239 -7.89 0.99 15.58
N ILE A 240 -8.72 0.93 16.62
CA ILE A 240 -8.29 0.51 17.96
C ILE A 240 -7.76 -0.93 17.95
N ILE A 241 -8.48 -1.86 17.32
CA ILE A 241 -8.07 -3.27 17.22
C ILE A 241 -6.74 -3.39 16.46
N ALA A 242 -6.54 -2.63 15.39
CA ALA A 242 -5.29 -2.62 14.65
C ALA A 242 -4.12 -2.10 15.51
N VAL A 243 -4.32 -1.03 16.31
CA VAL A 243 -3.32 -0.55 17.27
C VAL A 243 -3.03 -1.60 18.35
N LEU A 244 -4.06 -2.25 18.89
CA LEU A 244 -3.89 -3.33 19.87
C LEU A 244 -3.13 -4.52 19.26
N ALA A 245 -3.41 -4.89 18.01
CA ALA A 245 -2.65 -5.93 17.30
C ALA A 245 -1.18 -5.53 17.12
N ALA A 246 -0.89 -4.27 16.78
CA ALA A 246 0.48 -3.76 16.71
C ALA A 246 1.20 -3.86 18.07
N ILE A 247 0.54 -3.46 19.16
CA ILE A 247 1.09 -3.57 20.53
C ILE A 247 1.33 -5.05 20.88
N LEU A 248 0.36 -5.93 20.63
CA LEU A 248 0.51 -7.36 20.89
C LEU A 248 1.69 -7.95 20.13
N LEU A 249 1.86 -7.63 18.84
CA LEU A 249 3.03 -8.03 18.07
C LEU A 249 4.33 -7.52 18.69
N LEU A 250 4.37 -6.25 19.11
CA LEU A 250 5.55 -5.67 19.74
C LEU A 250 5.90 -6.38 21.06
N THR A 251 4.91 -6.75 21.88
CA THR A 251 5.17 -7.51 23.12
C THR A 251 5.80 -8.87 22.87
N THR A 252 5.63 -9.44 21.67
CA THR A 252 6.31 -10.68 21.30
C THR A 252 7.82 -10.51 21.23
N LEU A 253 8.37 -9.31 21.07
CA LEU A 253 9.84 -9.11 21.11
C LEU A 253 10.41 -9.34 22.51
N PHE A 254 9.65 -8.96 23.55
CA PHE A 254 10.09 -9.02 24.94
C PHE A 254 9.72 -10.35 25.62
N ARG A 255 8.65 -11.02 25.17
CA ARG A 255 8.20 -12.31 25.74
C ARG A 255 8.71 -13.50 24.92
N GLN A 256 9.37 -14.45 25.60
CA GLN A 256 9.85 -15.70 24.99
C GLN A 256 8.79 -16.81 24.95
N LYS A 257 7.74 -16.74 25.79
CA LYS A 257 6.71 -17.77 25.88
C LYS A 257 5.58 -17.55 24.85
N HIS A 258 5.35 -18.56 23.99
CA HIS A 258 4.25 -18.67 23.02
C HIS A 258 4.02 -17.48 22.05
N PRO A 259 5.05 -16.96 21.36
CA PRO A 259 4.88 -15.81 20.44
C PRO A 259 3.86 -16.06 19.32
N ARG A 260 3.79 -17.30 18.81
CA ARG A 260 2.85 -17.70 17.75
C ARG A 260 1.39 -17.49 18.13
N ARG A 261 1.03 -17.79 19.39
CA ARG A 261 -0.35 -17.65 19.86
C ARG A 261 -0.77 -16.18 19.88
N LEU A 262 0.12 -15.29 20.28
CA LEU A 262 -0.13 -13.84 20.30
C LEU A 262 -0.26 -13.26 18.89
N ILE A 263 0.62 -13.68 17.97
CA ILE A 263 0.57 -13.27 16.56
C ILE A 263 -0.76 -13.72 15.92
N MET A 264 -1.11 -15.01 16.08
CA MET A 264 -2.35 -15.55 15.53
C MET A 264 -3.58 -14.91 16.20
N ALA A 265 -3.57 -14.70 17.51
CA ALA A 265 -4.69 -14.06 18.20
C ALA A 265 -4.92 -12.64 17.68
N GLY A 266 -3.88 -11.82 17.52
CA GLY A 266 -4.00 -10.47 16.97
C GLY A 266 -4.52 -10.47 15.53
N LEU A 267 -4.01 -11.38 14.69
CA LEU A 267 -4.43 -11.50 13.29
C LEU A 267 -5.87 -12.00 13.16
N VAL A 268 -6.24 -13.05 13.90
CA VAL A 268 -7.60 -13.60 13.92
C VAL A 268 -8.59 -12.58 14.47
N LEU A 269 -8.24 -11.87 15.54
CA LEU A 269 -9.06 -10.81 16.09
C LEU A 269 -9.30 -9.71 15.05
N TRP A 270 -8.25 -9.24 14.39
CA TRP A 270 -8.37 -8.21 13.36
C TRP A 270 -9.18 -8.68 12.14
N VAL A 271 -8.88 -9.86 11.59
CA VAL A 271 -9.62 -10.42 10.45
C VAL A 271 -11.08 -10.65 10.81
N GLY A 272 -11.36 -11.32 11.93
CA GLY A 272 -12.72 -11.61 12.38
C GLY A 272 -13.53 -10.33 12.60
N ALA A 273 -12.93 -9.33 13.24
CA ALA A 273 -13.59 -8.06 13.45
C ALA A 273 -13.80 -7.31 12.11
N SER A 274 -12.83 -7.35 11.19
CA SER A 274 -12.99 -6.72 9.87
C SER A 274 -14.15 -7.32 9.07
N LEU A 275 -14.35 -8.65 9.12
CA LEU A 275 -15.46 -9.33 8.46
C LEU A 275 -16.80 -8.99 9.12
N LEU A 276 -16.83 -8.93 10.45
CA LEU A 276 -18.05 -8.58 11.19
C LEU A 276 -18.52 -7.16 10.85
N PHE A 277 -17.63 -6.16 10.92
CA PHE A 277 -18.01 -4.76 10.74
C PHE A 277 -18.18 -4.33 9.28
N THR A 278 -17.60 -5.03 8.30
CA THR A 278 -17.77 -4.69 6.88
C THR A 278 -18.84 -5.53 6.20
N LEU A 279 -18.88 -6.85 6.44
CA LEU A 279 -19.73 -7.78 5.67
C LEU A 279 -21.04 -8.13 6.38
N LEU A 280 -21.01 -8.29 7.70
CA LEU A 280 -22.13 -8.91 8.43
C LEU A 280 -23.05 -7.87 9.08
N LEU A 281 -22.50 -6.93 9.84
CA LEU A 281 -23.29 -5.99 10.64
C LEU A 281 -24.05 -4.94 9.81
N PRO A 282 -23.46 -4.26 8.80
CA PRO A 282 -24.17 -3.23 8.04
C PRO A 282 -25.45 -3.73 7.34
N PRO A 283 -25.44 -4.82 6.56
CA PRO A 283 -26.65 -5.28 5.87
C PRO A 283 -27.69 -5.85 6.83
N LEU A 284 -27.28 -6.42 7.97
CA LEU A 284 -28.22 -6.93 8.98
C LEU A 284 -29.08 -5.78 9.54
N VAL A 285 -28.44 -4.70 9.98
CA VAL A 285 -29.17 -3.56 10.56
C VAL A 285 -29.95 -2.80 9.49
N GLU A 286 -29.41 -2.68 8.29
CA GLU A 286 -30.13 -2.06 7.18
C GLU A 286 -31.43 -2.79 6.86
N ASN A 287 -31.40 -4.13 6.78
CA ASN A 287 -32.60 -4.91 6.45
C ASN A 287 -33.60 -5.04 7.61
N ILE A 288 -33.14 -5.08 8.88
CA ILE A 288 -34.00 -5.34 10.04
C ILE A 288 -34.53 -4.05 10.68
N VAL A 289 -33.74 -2.98 10.71
CA VAL A 289 -34.08 -1.75 11.44
C VAL A 289 -34.42 -0.61 10.51
N VAL A 290 -33.71 -0.48 9.38
CA VAL A 290 -33.86 0.68 8.51
C VAL A 290 -34.94 0.48 7.46
N LYS A 291 -34.84 -0.56 6.64
CA LYS A 291 -35.84 -0.82 5.58
C LYS A 291 -37.29 -0.89 6.08
N PRO A 292 -37.60 -1.48 7.25
CA PRO A 292 -38.97 -1.50 7.76
C PRO A 292 -39.50 -0.13 8.21
N ASN A 293 -38.61 0.82 8.52
CA ASN A 293 -38.94 2.17 8.99
C ASN A 293 -38.72 3.25 7.91
N GLN A 294 -38.43 2.85 6.67
CA GLN A 294 -38.21 3.76 5.53
C GLN A 294 -39.52 4.25 4.89
N PHE A 295 -40.67 3.71 5.32
CA PHE A 295 -42.01 4.07 4.85
C PHE A 295 -42.96 4.26 6.03
#